data_AF-A0AAV0VIE3-F1
#
_entry.id   AF-A0AAV0VIE3-F1
#
_cell.length_a   1.000
_cell.length_b   1.000
_cell.length_c   1.000
_cell.angle_alpha   90.00
_cell.angle_beta   90.00
_cell.angle_gamma   90.00
#
_symmetry.space_group_name_H-M   'P 1'
#
loop_
_entity.id
_entity.type
_entity.pdbx_description
1 polymer ?
#
loop_
_entity_poly.entity_id
_entity_poly.type
_entity_poly.pdbx_seq_one_letter_code
_entity_poly.pdbx_strand_id
1 'polypeptide(L)'
;MLYICSLNSQNVNNRSKSTRYSRRKQAARSNATLFTSSSENNEDYSLLAPNLSIPQVTEEIVSNNLEGNSSNTFDSHNSEFSCDSSDRYLSGSSITDDDIILPLETDEGFFPLQQLVCRYAEERKISQLNKNENKICLGPFNMQHKLKNRPLIQDVCEPQFTGWKTEKFVLKLNKANNCVKMKSGDLVLIDNIATSQLDQSILIIGRKFEKVVEYFNIPCSSELLFIHLVSQLSYLQSWKLSDIRDKMIRFPMLDDETRSVVMPLLHLQ
;
A
#
# COMPACT_ATOMS: atom_id res chain seq x y z
N MET A 1 -34.44 14.40 -0.37
CA MET A 1 -33.80 15.68 0.00
C MET A 1 -32.50 15.77 -0.79
N LEU A 2 -32.49 16.53 -1.89
CA LEU A 2 -31.34 16.66 -2.81
C LEU A 2 -30.53 17.91 -2.45
N TYR A 3 -29.28 17.73 -1.98
CA TYR A 3 -28.36 18.85 -1.80
C TYR A 3 -27.47 19.00 -3.04
N ILE A 4 -27.67 20.10 -3.77
CA ILE A 4 -26.77 20.55 -4.82
C ILE A 4 -25.64 21.35 -4.14
N CYS A 5 -24.43 20.79 -4.12
CA CYS A 5 -23.24 21.51 -3.66
C CYS A 5 -22.78 22.51 -4.72
N SER A 6 -22.87 23.80 -4.38
CA SER A 6 -22.24 24.91 -5.10
C SER A 6 -20.71 24.79 -4.99
N LEU A 7 -20.02 24.79 -6.13
CA LEU A 7 -18.55 24.75 -6.22
C LEU A 7 -17.99 26.17 -6.22
N ASN A 8 -17.18 26.50 -5.21
CA ASN A 8 -16.33 27.68 -5.22
C ASN A 8 -15.21 27.50 -6.25
N SER A 9 -15.26 28.31 -7.29
CA SER A 9 -14.30 28.35 -8.39
C SER A 9 -13.03 29.08 -7.94
N GLN A 10 -12.05 28.34 -7.41
CA GLN A 10 -10.68 28.85 -7.35
C GLN A 10 -10.03 28.66 -8.72
N ASN A 11 -9.58 29.76 -9.29
CA ASN A 11 -9.04 29.89 -10.64
C ASN A 11 -7.65 29.24 -10.72
N VAL A 12 -7.62 27.90 -10.75
CA VAL A 12 -6.40 27.14 -11.00
C VAL A 12 -6.08 27.30 -12.48
N ASN A 13 -5.07 28.11 -12.78
CA ASN A 13 -4.55 28.29 -14.13
C ASN A 13 -4.20 26.91 -14.74
N ASN A 14 -5.11 26.38 -15.55
CA ASN A 14 -4.96 25.13 -16.28
C ASN A 14 -3.92 25.30 -17.39
N ARG A 15 -2.65 25.29 -16.98
CA ARG A 15 -1.53 25.31 -17.92
C ARG A 15 -1.45 23.97 -18.64
N SER A 16 -1.19 24.03 -19.95
CA SER A 16 -1.01 22.85 -20.78
C SER A 16 0.15 21.98 -20.29
N LYS A 17 0.13 20.69 -20.64
CA LYS A 17 1.21 19.74 -20.33
C LYS A 17 2.56 20.21 -20.89
N SER A 18 2.57 20.91 -22.05
CA SER A 18 3.80 21.43 -22.66
C SER A 18 4.44 22.54 -21.83
N THR A 19 3.65 23.44 -21.23
CA THR A 19 4.17 24.51 -20.36
C THR A 19 4.81 23.95 -19.09
N ARG A 20 4.25 22.88 -18.50
CA ARG A 20 4.86 22.19 -17.35
C ARG A 20 6.18 21.53 -17.72
N TYR A 21 6.25 20.86 -18.86
CA TYR A 21 7.49 20.23 -19.34
C TYR A 21 8.59 21.26 -19.61
N SER A 22 8.27 22.37 -20.29
CA SER A 22 9.24 23.42 -20.62
C SER A 22 9.87 24.03 -19.37
N ARG A 23 9.07 24.30 -18.33
CA ARG A 23 9.59 24.82 -17.05
C ARG A 23 10.48 23.82 -16.32
N ARG A 24 10.11 22.53 -16.28
CA ARG A 24 10.98 21.49 -15.68
C ARG A 24 12.32 21.39 -16.42
N LYS A 25 12.29 21.46 -17.75
CA LYS A 25 13.50 21.44 -18.58
C LYS A 25 14.38 22.68 -18.34
N GLN A 26 13.76 23.86 -18.15
CA GLN A 26 14.49 25.09 -17.86
C GLN A 26 15.12 25.07 -16.45
N ALA A 27 14.38 24.60 -15.44
CA ALA A 27 14.89 24.44 -14.07
C ALA A 27 16.04 23.42 -13.97
N ALA A 28 15.96 22.31 -14.73
CA ALA A 28 17.04 21.33 -14.79
C ALA A 28 18.31 21.92 -15.43
N ARG A 29 18.16 22.76 -16.48
CA ARG A 29 19.28 23.46 -17.12
C ARG A 29 19.93 24.49 -16.19
N SER A 30 19.14 25.29 -15.47
CA SER A 30 19.67 26.27 -14.52
C SER A 30 20.40 25.61 -13.36
N ASN A 31 19.94 24.44 -12.91
CA ASN A 31 20.68 23.68 -11.90
C ASN A 31 21.98 23.09 -12.46
N ALA A 32 21.98 22.55 -13.68
CA ALA A 32 23.20 22.00 -14.27
C ALA A 32 24.32 23.05 -14.41
N THR A 33 23.97 24.30 -14.73
CA THR A 33 24.96 25.39 -14.83
C THR A 33 25.54 25.84 -13.49
N LEU A 34 24.86 25.56 -12.37
CA LEU A 34 25.37 25.88 -11.04
C LEU A 34 26.38 24.85 -10.52
N PHE A 35 26.44 23.66 -11.11
CA PHE A 35 27.29 22.56 -10.63
C PHE A 35 28.44 22.17 -11.57
N THR A 36 28.58 22.82 -12.74
CA THR A 36 29.81 22.72 -13.55
C THR A 36 30.88 23.67 -13.01
N SER A 37 31.44 23.31 -11.86
CA SER A 37 32.76 23.76 -11.45
C SER A 37 33.81 23.05 -12.29
N SER A 38 34.68 23.86 -12.87
CA SER A 38 35.90 23.54 -13.61
C SER A 38 36.71 22.36 -13.06
N SER A 39 36.86 21.31 -13.86
CA SER A 39 38.10 20.53 -13.89
C SER A 39 38.41 20.20 -15.34
N GLU A 40 39.22 21.05 -15.96
CA GLU A 40 40.05 20.64 -17.07
C GLU A 40 41.05 19.62 -16.51
N ASN A 41 41.00 18.39 -17.02
CA ASN A 41 42.18 17.58 -17.27
C ASN A 41 41.78 16.44 -18.20
N ASN A 42 42.47 16.42 -19.34
CA ASN A 42 42.52 15.30 -20.29
C ASN A 42 42.85 14.00 -19.54
N GLU A 43 42.28 12.88 -19.98
CA GLU A 43 43.06 11.74 -20.50
C GLU A 43 42.13 10.74 -21.20
N ASP A 44 42.67 10.25 -22.31
CA ASP A 44 42.12 9.34 -23.29
C ASP A 44 42.20 7.91 -22.74
N TYR A 45 41.06 7.25 -22.47
CA TYR A 45 41.03 5.81 -22.18
C TYR A 45 39.87 5.13 -22.90
N SER A 46 40.24 4.49 -24.01
CA SER A 46 39.46 3.45 -24.66
C SER A 46 39.52 2.18 -23.79
N LEU A 47 38.35 1.68 -23.34
CA LEU A 47 38.27 0.39 -22.67
C LEU A 47 37.13 -0.47 -23.21
N LEU A 48 37.54 -1.70 -23.47
CA LEU A 48 36.85 -2.82 -24.10
C LEU A 48 35.74 -3.36 -23.19
N ALA A 49 34.61 -3.71 -23.80
CA ALA A 49 33.54 -4.45 -23.13
C ALA A 49 33.92 -5.94 -22.99
N PRO A 50 33.73 -6.57 -21.81
CA PRO A 50 33.84 -8.01 -21.68
C PRO A 50 32.47 -8.68 -21.91
N ASN A 51 32.48 -9.72 -22.76
CA ASN A 51 31.37 -10.65 -22.95
C ASN A 51 31.14 -11.47 -21.67
N LEU A 52 29.92 -11.44 -21.12
CA LEU A 52 29.46 -12.40 -20.11
C LEU A 52 28.84 -13.62 -20.79
N SER A 53 29.46 -14.78 -20.62
CA SER A 53 28.89 -16.09 -20.89
C SER A 53 28.22 -16.63 -19.62
N ILE A 54 26.96 -17.07 -19.78
CA ILE A 54 26.10 -17.66 -18.75
C ILE A 54 26.32 -19.19 -18.73
N PRO A 55 26.56 -19.85 -17.59
CA PRO A 55 26.48 -21.30 -17.51
C PRO A 55 25.03 -21.77 -17.29
N GLN A 56 24.60 -22.72 -18.11
CA GLN A 56 23.37 -23.50 -17.90
C GLN A 56 23.54 -24.43 -16.70
N VAL A 57 22.60 -24.39 -15.77
CA VAL A 57 22.45 -25.38 -14.69
C VAL A 57 21.21 -26.21 -15.01
N THR A 58 21.40 -27.50 -15.22
CA THR A 58 20.35 -28.51 -15.37
C THR A 58 19.94 -29.04 -14.00
N GLU A 59 18.63 -29.06 -13.76
CA GLU A 59 17.97 -29.63 -12.59
C GLU A 59 18.04 -31.17 -12.60
N GLU A 60 18.37 -31.77 -11.45
CA GLU A 60 18.00 -33.15 -11.16
C GLU A 60 16.98 -33.20 -10.02
N ILE A 61 15.89 -33.89 -10.34
CA ILE A 61 14.72 -34.18 -9.53
C ILE A 61 15.05 -35.39 -8.64
N VAL A 62 14.96 -35.25 -7.32
CA VAL A 62 14.84 -36.41 -6.42
C VAL A 62 13.72 -36.16 -5.42
N SER A 63 12.61 -36.84 -5.67
CA SER A 63 11.49 -37.08 -4.75
C SER A 63 11.96 -37.95 -3.59
N ASN A 64 11.52 -37.65 -2.36
CA ASN A 64 11.28 -38.67 -1.35
C ASN A 64 10.25 -38.20 -0.31
N ASN A 65 9.20 -39.01 -0.18
CA ASN A 65 8.21 -38.99 0.89
C ASN A 65 8.84 -39.43 2.20
N LEU A 66 8.40 -38.86 3.33
CA LEU A 66 8.26 -39.62 4.57
C LEU A 66 7.33 -38.94 5.58
N GLU A 67 6.37 -39.74 6.01
CA GLU A 67 5.40 -39.51 7.07
C GLU A 67 6.09 -39.29 8.42
N GLY A 68 5.49 -38.48 9.29
CA GLY A 68 6.00 -38.26 10.64
C GLY A 68 5.01 -37.51 11.53
N ASN A 69 4.10 -38.26 12.13
CA ASN A 69 3.29 -37.85 13.27
C ASN A 69 4.14 -37.22 14.38
N SER A 70 3.71 -36.10 14.94
CA SER A 70 3.89 -35.84 16.38
C SER A 70 2.89 -34.79 16.88
N SER A 71 1.96 -35.29 17.69
CA SER A 71 1.16 -34.54 18.64
C SER A 71 2.05 -33.98 19.73
N ASN A 72 2.02 -32.66 19.96
CA ASN A 72 2.49 -32.04 21.20
C ASN A 72 1.47 -31.01 21.66
N THR A 73 0.65 -31.44 22.62
CA THR A 73 0.02 -30.63 23.66
C THR A 73 1.08 -29.90 24.46
N PHE A 74 1.01 -28.57 24.54
CA PHE A 74 1.72 -27.81 25.56
C PHE A 74 0.76 -26.85 26.24
N ASP A 75 0.51 -27.15 27.51
CA ASP A 75 -0.21 -26.36 28.47
C ASP A 75 0.63 -25.17 28.95
N SER A 76 -0.09 -24.06 29.16
CA SER A 76 0.02 -23.13 30.29
C SER A 76 1.39 -22.56 30.67
N HIS A 77 1.51 -21.22 30.65
CA HIS A 77 1.78 -20.44 31.86
C HIS A 77 1.54 -18.94 31.61
N ASN A 78 0.52 -18.41 32.28
CA ASN A 78 0.31 -16.98 32.49
C ASN A 78 1.47 -16.42 33.32
N SER A 79 2.11 -15.36 32.84
CA SER A 79 2.92 -14.47 33.67
C SER A 79 2.32 -13.06 33.62
N GLU A 80 1.59 -12.72 34.68
CA GLU A 80 1.24 -11.33 35.01
C GLU A 80 2.52 -10.52 35.21
N PHE A 81 2.73 -9.53 34.36
CA PHE A 81 3.77 -8.52 34.56
C PHE A 81 3.09 -7.23 35.01
N SER A 82 3.05 -7.01 36.33
CA SER A 82 2.68 -5.73 36.92
C SER A 82 3.91 -4.84 36.95
N CYS A 83 3.96 -3.81 36.11
CA CYS A 83 4.89 -2.69 36.29
C CYS A 83 4.11 -1.50 36.86
N ASP A 84 4.03 -1.50 38.19
CA ASP A 84 3.72 -0.34 39.00
C ASP A 84 4.98 0.54 39.08
N SER A 85 4.89 1.79 38.62
CA SER A 85 5.95 2.79 38.79
C SER A 85 5.36 4.19 38.72
N SER A 86 4.73 4.54 39.85
CA SER A 86 4.79 5.84 40.52
C SER A 86 5.41 7.01 39.77
N ASP A 87 4.57 8.02 39.58
CA ASP A 87 4.87 9.41 39.27
C ASP A 87 6.01 9.99 40.13
N ARG A 88 7.03 10.54 39.48
CA ARG A 88 7.85 11.61 40.04
C ARG A 88 7.94 12.76 39.04
N TYR A 89 7.30 13.85 39.41
CA TYR A 89 7.53 15.18 38.88
C TYR A 89 9.00 15.55 39.09
N LEU A 90 9.74 15.74 37.99
CA LEU A 90 10.96 16.53 37.99
C LEU A 90 10.74 17.78 37.15
N SER A 91 10.94 18.90 37.85
CA SER A 91 10.90 20.27 37.41
C SER A 91 11.95 20.60 36.36
N GLY A 92 11.51 21.29 35.31
CA GLY A 92 12.18 22.42 34.67
C GLY A 92 13.69 22.36 34.47
N SER A 93 14.10 22.00 33.26
CA SER A 93 15.31 22.54 32.64
C SER A 93 14.99 22.80 31.16
N SER A 94 15.10 24.07 30.75
CA SER A 94 14.97 24.52 29.37
C SER A 94 16.09 23.92 28.54
N ILE A 95 15.76 22.90 27.74
CA ILE A 95 16.66 22.36 26.71
C ILE A 95 16.57 23.34 25.53
N THR A 96 17.69 23.99 25.22
CA THR A 96 17.88 24.76 24.00
C THR A 96 18.14 23.78 22.85
N ASP A 97 17.44 23.96 21.73
CA ASP A 97 17.36 23.07 20.55
C ASP A 97 18.68 22.89 19.74
N ASP A 98 19.85 23.16 20.31
CA ASP A 98 21.14 23.14 19.59
C ASP A 98 22.11 22.05 20.05
N ASP A 99 21.62 20.94 20.63
CA ASP A 99 22.45 19.77 20.90
C ASP A 99 22.62 18.91 19.63
N ILE A 100 23.59 19.36 18.84
CA ILE A 100 24.55 18.64 17.98
C ILE A 100 24.24 17.13 17.83
N ILE A 101 23.52 16.79 16.76
CA ILE A 101 23.52 15.42 16.21
C ILE A 101 24.87 15.24 15.50
N LEU A 102 25.81 14.54 16.16
CA LEU A 102 27.06 14.13 15.53
C LEU A 102 26.76 13.15 14.38
N PRO A 103 27.31 13.34 13.18
CA PRO A 103 27.22 12.35 12.11
C PRO A 103 28.06 11.13 12.49
N LEU A 104 27.41 10.05 12.89
CA LEU A 104 28.03 8.73 12.90
C LEU A 104 28.18 8.30 11.44
N GLU A 105 29.38 8.48 10.90
CA GLU A 105 29.77 7.93 9.60
C GLU A 105 29.87 6.40 9.73
N THR A 106 28.78 5.72 9.43
CA THR A 106 28.78 4.29 9.12
C THR A 106 28.63 4.15 7.61
N ASP A 107 29.68 3.64 6.98
CA ASP A 107 29.69 3.23 5.59
C ASP A 107 28.49 2.33 5.29
N GLU A 108 27.73 2.75 4.28
CA GLU A 108 26.70 1.99 3.56
C GLU A 108 25.74 1.11 4.40
N GLY A 109 24.68 1.74 4.91
CA GLY A 109 23.39 1.04 5.04
C GLY A 109 22.62 1.35 6.31
N PHE A 110 21.57 2.16 6.13
CA PHE A 110 20.46 2.39 7.07
C PHE A 110 20.83 3.13 8.36
N PHE A 111 20.35 4.37 8.47
CA PHE A 111 20.27 5.10 9.74
C PHE A 111 18.91 4.81 10.38
N PRO A 112 18.78 3.82 11.29
CA PRO A 112 17.47 3.43 11.83
C PRO A 112 16.84 4.59 12.59
N LEU A 113 17.68 5.40 13.24
CA LEU A 113 17.25 6.61 13.93
C LEU A 113 16.70 7.66 12.95
N GLN A 114 17.34 7.87 11.80
CA GLN A 114 16.83 8.78 10.79
C GLN A 114 15.48 8.29 10.25
N GLN A 115 15.32 6.98 10.01
CA GLN A 115 14.03 6.43 9.60
C GLN A 115 12.95 6.65 10.65
N LEU A 116 13.29 6.50 11.94
CA LEU A 116 12.36 6.73 13.04
C LEU A 116 11.97 8.21 13.13
N VAL A 117 12.93 9.12 13.00
CA VAL A 117 12.70 10.58 12.93
C VAL A 117 11.82 10.93 11.73
N CYS A 118 12.09 10.36 10.56
CA CYS A 118 11.27 10.54 9.36
C CYS A 118 9.83 10.05 9.58
N ARG A 119 9.64 8.84 10.13
CA ARG A 119 8.32 8.29 10.46
C ARG A 119 7.55 9.19 11.42
N TYR A 120 8.22 9.67 12.47
CA TYR A 120 7.60 10.57 13.44
C TYR A 120 7.21 11.92 12.82
N ALA A 121 8.05 12.48 11.95
CA ALA A 121 7.76 13.71 11.23
C ALA A 121 6.58 13.53 10.25
N GLU A 122 6.51 12.39 9.55
CA GLU A 122 5.38 12.02 8.68
C GLU A 122 4.06 11.92 9.47
N GLU A 123 4.06 11.23 10.60
CA GLU A 123 2.89 11.07 11.47
C GLU A 123 2.35 12.41 11.98
N ARG A 124 3.24 13.31 12.40
CA ARG A 124 2.87 14.68 12.79
C ARG A 124 2.25 15.45 11.65
N LYS A 125 2.80 15.33 10.44
CA LYS A 125 2.30 16.01 9.25
C LYS A 125 0.91 15.51 8.84
N ILE A 126 0.68 14.20 8.90
CA ILE A 126 -0.64 13.58 8.65
C ILE A 126 -1.66 14.10 9.67
N SER A 127 -1.30 14.13 10.94
CA SER A 127 -2.16 14.62 12.02
C SER A 127 -2.56 16.08 11.86
N GLN A 128 -1.66 16.92 11.34
CA GLN A 128 -1.97 18.34 11.05
C GLN A 128 -2.89 18.51 9.85
N LEU A 129 -2.73 17.70 8.79
CA LEU A 129 -3.61 17.74 7.62
C LEU A 129 -5.05 17.35 7.97
N ASN A 130 -5.22 16.40 8.90
CA ASN A 130 -6.53 15.96 9.37
C ASN A 130 -7.28 17.04 10.17
N LYS A 131 -6.61 18.09 10.69
CA LYS A 131 -7.29 19.19 11.39
C LYS A 131 -7.93 20.20 10.42
N ASN A 132 -7.51 20.20 9.16
CA ASN A 132 -8.01 21.09 8.11
C ASN A 132 -9.06 20.36 7.25
N GLU A 133 -10.05 19.72 7.88
CA GLU A 133 -11.05 18.92 7.16
C GLU A 133 -11.89 19.77 6.21
N ASN A 134 -11.44 19.84 4.97
CA ASN A 134 -12.31 20.04 3.83
C ASN A 134 -13.33 18.90 3.85
N LYS A 135 -14.61 19.24 3.99
CA LYS A 135 -15.80 18.37 3.89
C LYS A 135 -15.51 17.10 3.07
N ILE A 136 -15.28 15.97 3.75
CA ILE A 136 -14.91 14.71 3.09
C ILE A 136 -16.09 14.31 2.19
N CYS A 137 -15.93 14.48 0.88
CA CYS A 137 -16.93 14.00 -0.08
C CYS A 137 -16.87 12.47 -0.09
N LEU A 138 -17.78 11.83 0.64
CA LEU A 138 -18.02 10.39 0.62
C LEU A 138 -18.88 10.02 -0.60
N GLY A 139 -18.66 8.83 -1.14
CA GLY A 139 -19.48 8.30 -2.23
C GLY A 139 -18.71 7.95 -3.50
N PRO A 140 -19.38 7.91 -4.66
CA PRO A 140 -18.83 7.33 -5.87
C PRO A 140 -17.68 8.15 -6.44
N PHE A 141 -16.57 7.48 -6.77
CA PHE A 141 -15.46 8.06 -7.52
C PHE A 141 -15.78 7.93 -9.02
N ASN A 142 -16.26 9.03 -9.62
CA ASN A 142 -16.75 9.10 -11.00
C ASN A 142 -17.87 8.07 -11.30
N MET A 143 -19.08 8.57 -11.48
CA MET A 143 -20.19 7.80 -12.04
C MET A 143 -19.91 7.61 -13.54
N GLN A 144 -19.23 6.53 -13.93
CA GLN A 144 -19.06 6.20 -15.34
C GLN A 144 -20.07 5.15 -15.75
N HIS A 145 -20.86 5.53 -16.74
CA HIS A 145 -21.98 4.81 -17.32
C HIS A 145 -21.55 4.15 -18.65
N LYS A 146 -22.07 2.93 -18.90
CA LYS A 146 -22.28 2.25 -20.20
C LYS A 146 -21.23 1.35 -20.88
N LEU A 147 -19.93 1.31 -20.56
CA LEU A 147 -18.95 0.71 -21.51
C LEU A 147 -17.90 -0.28 -20.99
N LYS A 148 -18.13 -0.97 -19.86
CA LYS A 148 -17.34 -2.17 -19.54
C LYS A 148 -18.30 -3.30 -19.15
N ASN A 149 -18.25 -4.40 -19.91
CA ASN A 149 -18.91 -5.66 -19.58
C ASN A 149 -18.30 -6.22 -18.28
N ARG A 150 -18.61 -5.60 -17.16
CA ARG A 150 -18.20 -6.05 -15.84
C ARG A 150 -19.19 -7.11 -15.38
N PRO A 151 -18.72 -8.08 -14.61
CA PRO A 151 -19.60 -9.10 -14.06
C PRO A 151 -20.65 -8.45 -13.15
N LEU A 152 -21.89 -8.87 -13.32
CA LEU A 152 -23.04 -8.54 -12.48
C LEU A 152 -23.65 -9.85 -11.98
N ILE A 153 -24.29 -9.77 -10.81
CA ILE A 153 -25.06 -10.87 -10.21
C ILE A 153 -26.54 -10.51 -10.37
N GLN A 154 -27.42 -11.51 -10.33
CA GLN A 154 -28.85 -11.38 -10.61
C GLN A 154 -29.59 -10.34 -9.75
N ASP A 155 -29.10 -10.07 -8.53
CA ASP A 155 -29.71 -9.14 -7.56
C ASP A 155 -29.12 -7.71 -7.60
N VAL A 156 -28.44 -7.36 -8.68
CA VAL A 156 -27.69 -6.10 -8.82
C VAL A 156 -28.22 -5.30 -10.00
N CYS A 157 -28.43 -4.00 -9.78
CA CYS A 157 -28.85 -3.06 -10.82
C CYS A 157 -27.81 -1.95 -11.07
N GLU A 158 -27.98 -1.25 -12.19
CA GLU A 158 -27.30 0.02 -12.43
C GLU A 158 -27.71 1.05 -11.35
N PRO A 159 -26.83 2.02 -11.00
CA PRO A 159 -25.55 2.31 -11.63
C PRO A 159 -24.37 1.47 -11.11
N GLN A 160 -23.43 1.19 -12.00
CA GLN A 160 -22.09 0.70 -11.66
C GLN A 160 -21.09 1.84 -11.41
N PHE A 161 -20.08 1.59 -10.58
CA PHE A 161 -19.10 2.59 -10.15
C PHE A 161 -17.66 2.16 -10.44
N THR A 162 -16.80 3.11 -10.80
CA THR A 162 -15.37 2.83 -11.06
C THR A 162 -14.49 2.86 -9.82
N GLY A 163 -15.04 3.40 -8.74
CA GLY A 163 -14.42 3.48 -7.44
C GLY A 163 -15.40 4.07 -6.43
N TRP A 164 -15.02 3.99 -5.17
CA TRP A 164 -15.83 4.47 -4.06
C TRP A 164 -14.93 5.07 -2.98
N LYS A 165 -15.29 6.25 -2.49
CA LYS A 165 -14.59 6.91 -1.40
C LYS A 165 -15.35 6.69 -0.09
N THR A 166 -14.70 6.03 0.85
CA THR A 166 -15.12 5.92 2.24
C THR A 166 -14.39 6.96 3.08
N GLU A 167 -14.72 7.04 4.37
CA GLU A 167 -14.03 7.90 5.33
C GLU A 167 -12.55 7.49 5.48
N LYS A 168 -12.29 6.18 5.42
CA LYS A 168 -10.97 5.60 5.69
C LYS A 168 -10.11 5.45 4.45
N PHE A 169 -10.70 5.15 3.29
CA PHE A 169 -9.94 4.83 2.08
C PHE A 169 -10.71 5.09 0.80
N VAL A 170 -9.98 5.05 -0.32
CA VAL A 170 -10.56 5.13 -1.67
C VAL A 170 -10.37 3.79 -2.38
N LEU A 171 -11.48 3.14 -2.73
CA LEU A 171 -11.52 1.97 -3.59
C LEU A 171 -11.46 2.40 -5.05
N LYS A 172 -10.62 1.72 -5.83
CA LYS A 172 -10.51 1.93 -7.27
C LYS A 172 -10.39 0.57 -7.94
N LEU A 173 -11.10 0.38 -9.04
CA LEU A 173 -11.10 -0.88 -9.80
C LEU A 173 -9.89 -0.99 -10.75
N ASN A 174 -8.69 -0.66 -10.26
CA ASN A 174 -7.43 -0.87 -10.97
C ASN A 174 -6.73 -2.13 -10.42
N LYS A 175 -5.83 -2.73 -11.20
CA LYS A 175 -5.19 -4.01 -10.85
C LYS A 175 -4.49 -4.05 -9.48
N ALA A 176 -4.06 -2.89 -8.98
CA ALA A 176 -3.29 -2.75 -7.74
C ALA A 176 -4.13 -2.39 -6.50
N ASN A 177 -5.31 -1.78 -6.66
CA ASN A 177 -6.15 -1.27 -5.55
C ASN A 177 -7.52 -1.96 -5.47
N ASN A 178 -7.71 -3.05 -6.21
CA ASN A 178 -8.96 -3.79 -6.24
C ASN A 178 -8.98 -4.97 -5.26
N CYS A 179 -8.17 -4.96 -4.20
CA CYS A 179 -8.17 -6.01 -3.19
C CYS A 179 -8.55 -5.43 -1.82
N VAL A 180 -9.38 -6.18 -1.07
CA VAL A 180 -9.88 -5.77 0.25
C VAL A 180 -9.96 -6.98 1.17
N LYS A 181 -9.90 -6.72 2.48
CA LYS A 181 -10.17 -7.69 3.54
C LYS A 181 -11.54 -7.43 4.12
N MET A 182 -12.38 -8.45 4.14
CA MET A 182 -13.72 -8.40 4.70
C MET A 182 -13.67 -8.55 6.22
N LYS A 183 -14.74 -8.14 6.92
CA LYS A 183 -14.91 -8.37 8.36
C LYS A 183 -14.92 -9.86 8.72
N SER A 184 -15.34 -10.73 7.79
CA SER A 184 -15.24 -12.19 7.93
C SER A 184 -13.79 -12.71 7.92
N GLY A 185 -12.82 -11.90 7.50
CA GLY A 185 -11.44 -12.31 7.27
C GLY A 185 -11.13 -12.66 5.82
N ASP A 186 -12.15 -12.81 4.95
CA ASP A 186 -11.95 -13.15 3.55
C ASP A 186 -11.17 -12.07 2.80
N LEU A 187 -10.20 -12.49 1.98
CA LEU A 187 -9.51 -11.62 1.03
C LEU A 187 -10.26 -11.65 -0.30
N VAL A 188 -10.75 -10.49 -0.73
CA VAL A 188 -11.63 -10.35 -1.90
C VAL A 188 -10.95 -9.51 -2.96
N LEU A 189 -10.96 -10.03 -4.20
CA LEU A 189 -10.62 -9.29 -5.40
C LEU A 189 -11.90 -8.69 -6.00
N ILE A 190 -11.97 -7.37 -6.01
CA ILE A 190 -13.11 -6.61 -6.51
C ILE A 190 -13.03 -6.49 -8.03
N ASP A 191 -14.10 -6.92 -8.69
CA ASP A 191 -14.29 -6.79 -10.13
C ASP A 191 -15.23 -5.62 -10.46
N ASN A 192 -16.23 -5.40 -9.60
CA ASN A 192 -17.28 -4.41 -9.82
C ASN A 192 -17.83 -3.81 -8.51
N ILE A 193 -18.42 -2.62 -8.62
CA ILE A 193 -19.13 -1.94 -7.53
C ILE A 193 -20.45 -1.47 -8.12
N ALA A 194 -21.57 -1.81 -7.49
CA ALA A 194 -22.90 -1.56 -8.04
C ALA A 194 -23.94 -1.38 -6.93
N THR A 195 -25.19 -1.18 -7.33
CA THR A 195 -26.30 -0.94 -6.41
C THR A 195 -27.16 -2.20 -6.29
N SER A 196 -27.54 -2.57 -5.08
CA SER A 196 -28.49 -3.66 -4.85
C SER A 196 -29.87 -3.29 -5.40
N GLN A 197 -30.51 -4.23 -6.08
CA GLN A 197 -31.88 -4.03 -6.54
C GLN A 197 -32.89 -4.02 -5.37
N LEU A 198 -32.60 -4.74 -4.29
CA LEU A 198 -33.53 -4.96 -3.18
C LEU A 198 -33.61 -3.77 -2.23
N ASP A 199 -32.45 -3.27 -1.77
CA ASP A 199 -32.37 -2.26 -0.71
C ASP A 199 -31.67 -0.97 -1.15
N GLN A 200 -31.27 -0.87 -2.43
CA GLN A 200 -30.52 0.26 -2.98
C GLN A 200 -29.17 0.53 -2.27
N SER A 201 -28.66 -0.46 -1.53
CA SER A 201 -27.35 -0.37 -0.88
C SER A 201 -26.21 -0.60 -1.87
N ILE A 202 -25.01 -0.12 -1.51
CA ILE A 202 -23.83 -0.29 -2.35
C ILE A 202 -23.21 -1.66 -2.09
N LEU A 203 -23.12 -2.44 -3.16
CA LEU A 203 -22.54 -3.77 -3.17
C LEU A 203 -21.19 -3.78 -3.89
N ILE A 204 -20.30 -4.59 -3.34
CA ILE A 204 -19.01 -4.94 -3.88
C ILE A 204 -19.14 -6.32 -4.49
N ILE A 205 -18.80 -6.44 -5.77
CA ILE A 205 -18.89 -7.69 -6.52
C ILE A 205 -17.48 -8.12 -6.89
N GLY A 206 -17.18 -9.39 -6.61
CA GLY A 206 -15.83 -9.89 -6.78
C GLY A 206 -15.72 -11.38 -6.50
N ARG A 207 -14.49 -11.84 -6.33
CA ARG A 207 -14.16 -13.23 -6.02
C ARG A 207 -13.24 -13.26 -4.81
N LYS A 208 -13.50 -14.15 -3.87
CA LYS A 208 -12.58 -14.34 -2.74
C LYS A 208 -11.44 -15.27 -3.14
N PHE A 209 -10.29 -15.11 -2.50
CA PHE A 209 -9.21 -16.07 -2.61
C PHE A 209 -9.53 -17.29 -1.77
N GLU A 210 -9.49 -18.48 -2.39
CA GLU A 210 -9.75 -19.75 -1.71
C GLU A 210 -8.50 -20.28 -1.03
N LYS A 211 -7.34 -20.09 -1.66
CA LYS A 211 -6.06 -20.52 -1.11
C LYS A 211 -5.27 -19.31 -0.61
N VAL A 212 -5.20 -19.17 0.72
CA VAL A 212 -4.47 -18.12 1.43
C VAL A 212 -3.44 -18.82 2.33
N VAL A 213 -2.16 -18.52 2.13
CA VAL A 213 -1.06 -19.06 2.95
C VAL A 213 -0.13 -17.92 3.37
N GLU A 214 0.67 -18.13 4.41
CA GLU A 214 1.75 -17.20 4.75
C GLU A 214 2.74 -17.09 3.58
N TYR A 215 3.23 -15.87 3.34
CA TYR A 215 4.17 -15.61 2.24
C TYR A 215 5.61 -16.03 2.62
N PHE A 216 6.00 -15.81 3.87
CA PHE A 216 7.27 -16.26 4.43
C PHE A 216 7.11 -16.55 5.93
N ASN A 217 7.99 -17.37 6.46
CA ASN A 217 8.04 -17.74 7.88
C ASN A 217 9.39 -17.46 8.55
N ILE A 218 10.39 -17.01 7.78
CA ILE A 218 11.73 -16.66 8.25
C ILE A 218 12.00 -15.20 7.86
N PRO A 219 12.46 -14.34 8.80
CA PRO A 219 12.79 -14.62 10.20
C PRO A 219 11.57 -14.76 11.14
N CYS A 220 10.38 -14.40 10.68
CA CYS A 220 9.12 -14.56 11.42
C CYS A 220 7.95 -14.80 10.45
N SER A 221 6.81 -15.26 10.97
CA SER A 221 5.62 -15.48 10.14
C SER A 221 5.09 -14.15 9.60
N SER A 222 4.88 -14.12 8.28
CA SER A 222 4.31 -12.99 7.57
C SER A 222 2.85 -12.75 7.94
N GLU A 223 2.17 -13.72 8.55
CA GLU A 223 0.80 -13.60 9.06
C GLU A 223 0.70 -12.53 10.16
N LEU A 224 1.74 -12.37 10.99
CA LEU A 224 1.81 -11.31 12.01
C LEU A 224 1.73 -9.90 11.40
N LEU A 225 2.15 -9.77 10.13
CA LEU A 225 2.11 -8.55 9.34
C LEU A 225 0.92 -8.52 8.37
N PHE A 226 0.02 -9.51 8.45
CA PHE A 226 -1.09 -9.72 7.52
C PHE A 226 -0.66 -9.79 6.04
N ILE A 227 0.55 -10.30 5.80
CA ILE A 227 1.08 -10.52 4.46
C ILE A 227 0.80 -11.97 4.10
N HIS A 228 0.07 -12.18 3.01
CA HIS A 228 -0.34 -13.50 2.57
C HIS A 228 -0.01 -13.72 1.10
N LEU A 229 0.40 -14.95 0.78
CA LEU A 229 0.41 -15.45 -0.59
C LEU A 229 -0.98 -16.01 -0.90
N VAL A 230 -1.62 -15.45 -1.91
CA VAL A 230 -2.97 -15.85 -2.31
C VAL A 230 -2.98 -16.43 -3.72
N SER A 231 -3.85 -17.41 -3.93
CA SER A 231 -4.11 -18.04 -5.23
C SER A 231 -5.53 -18.60 -5.26
N GLN A 232 -5.99 -18.98 -6.45
CA GLN A 232 -7.32 -19.55 -6.70
C GLN A 232 -8.47 -18.62 -6.31
N LEU A 233 -9.19 -18.11 -7.31
CA LEU A 233 -10.36 -17.26 -7.10
C LEU A 233 -11.63 -18.11 -7.08
N SER A 234 -12.50 -17.82 -6.12
CA SER A 234 -13.81 -18.44 -6.01
C SER A 234 -14.75 -18.04 -7.15
N TYR A 235 -15.97 -18.58 -7.11
CA TYR A 235 -17.09 -18.04 -7.87
C TYR A 235 -17.38 -16.58 -7.51
N LEU A 236 -18.04 -15.88 -8.44
CA LEU A 236 -18.42 -14.50 -8.29
C LEU A 236 -19.48 -14.34 -7.18
N GLN A 237 -19.23 -13.46 -6.23
CA GLN A 237 -20.08 -13.20 -5.07
C GLN A 237 -20.24 -11.68 -4.87
N SER A 238 -21.15 -11.30 -3.98
CA SER A 238 -21.34 -9.91 -3.57
C SER A 238 -21.31 -9.73 -2.06
N TRP A 239 -20.83 -8.57 -1.63
CA TRP A 239 -20.74 -8.17 -0.23
C TRP A 239 -21.19 -6.72 -0.07
N LYS A 240 -21.65 -6.34 1.12
CA LYS A 240 -21.94 -4.93 1.40
C LYS A 240 -20.65 -4.14 1.52
N LEU A 241 -20.67 -2.90 1.06
CA LEU A 241 -19.54 -1.98 1.23
C LEU A 241 -19.15 -1.81 2.71
N SER A 242 -20.14 -1.86 3.62
CA SER A 242 -19.96 -1.80 5.08
C SER A 242 -19.15 -2.94 5.67
N ASP A 243 -18.99 -4.04 4.92
CA ASP A 243 -18.34 -5.26 5.40
C ASP A 243 -16.85 -5.25 5.08
N ILE A 244 -16.36 -4.26 4.34
CA ILE A 244 -14.92 -4.06 4.15
C ILE A 244 -14.32 -3.58 5.47
N ARG A 245 -13.33 -4.32 5.95
CA ARG A 245 -12.52 -3.96 7.12
C ARG A 245 -11.34 -3.11 6.67
N ASP A 246 -10.50 -3.68 5.79
CA ASP A 246 -9.22 -3.10 5.41
C ASP A 246 -9.03 -3.08 3.89
N LYS A 247 -8.35 -2.05 3.41
CA LYS A 247 -7.91 -1.99 2.01
C LYS A 247 -6.58 -2.72 1.87
N MET A 248 -6.50 -3.62 0.90
CA MET A 248 -5.30 -4.42 0.64
C MET A 248 -4.63 -3.98 -0.67
N ILE A 249 -3.32 -4.12 -0.73
CA ILE A 249 -2.54 -4.02 -1.96
C ILE A 249 -2.27 -5.43 -2.46
N ARG A 250 -2.32 -5.62 -3.77
CA ARG A 250 -1.98 -6.88 -4.42
C ARG A 250 -0.77 -6.71 -5.33
N PHE A 251 0.22 -7.57 -5.15
CA PHE A 251 1.42 -7.68 -5.98
C PHE A 251 1.39 -9.01 -6.74
N PRO A 252 1.17 -9.01 -8.06
CA PRO A 252 1.28 -10.22 -8.87
C PRO A 252 2.73 -10.73 -8.86
N MET A 253 2.93 -12.05 -8.77
CA MET A 253 4.27 -12.62 -8.88
C MET A 253 4.73 -12.62 -10.33
N LEU A 254 6.02 -12.39 -10.56
CA LEU A 254 6.60 -12.34 -11.91
C LEU A 254 6.62 -13.73 -12.56
N ASP A 255 6.86 -14.76 -11.76
CA ASP A 255 7.04 -16.14 -12.25
C ASP A 255 5.72 -16.91 -12.36
N ASP A 256 4.65 -16.47 -11.68
CA ASP A 256 3.34 -17.12 -11.66
C ASP A 256 2.21 -16.09 -11.55
N GLU A 257 1.54 -15.80 -12.67
CA GLU A 257 0.41 -14.85 -12.72
C GLU A 257 -0.80 -15.29 -11.90
N THR A 258 -0.89 -16.57 -11.52
CA THR A 258 -1.99 -17.11 -10.72
C THR A 258 -1.83 -16.85 -9.22
N ARG A 259 -0.61 -16.47 -8.81
CA ARG A 259 -0.26 -16.13 -7.43
C ARG A 259 -0.08 -14.64 -7.27
N SER A 260 -0.42 -14.15 -6.09
CA SER A 260 -0.16 -12.77 -5.73
C SER A 260 0.13 -12.67 -4.25
N VAL A 261 0.98 -11.71 -3.88
CA VAL A 261 1.18 -11.32 -2.49
C VAL A 261 0.19 -10.21 -2.16
N VAL A 262 -0.53 -10.36 -1.05
CA VAL A 262 -1.52 -9.39 -0.58
C VAL A 262 -1.15 -8.93 0.82
N MET A 263 -1.19 -7.63 1.05
CA MET A 263 -0.90 -7.02 2.35
C MET A 263 -1.73 -5.74 2.58
N PRO A 264 -1.95 -5.31 3.83
CA PRO A 264 -2.69 -4.08 4.11
C PRO A 264 -2.00 -2.84 3.50
N LEU A 265 -2.79 -1.93 2.91
CA LEU A 265 -2.26 -0.64 2.41
C LEU A 265 -1.82 0.28 3.55
N LEU A 266 -2.52 0.24 4.68
CA LEU A 266 -2.18 0.98 5.88
C LEU A 266 -2.23 0.01 7.05
N HIS A 267 -1.15 -0.03 7.83
CA HIS A 267 -1.17 -0.61 9.16
C HIS A 267 -1.80 0.43 10.08
N LEU A 268 -3.12 0.53 10.09
CA LEU A 268 -3.83 1.31 11.11
C LEU A 268 -3.95 0.39 12.33
N GLN A 269 -3.01 0.52 13.27
CA GLN A 269 -3.17 0.02 14.63
C GLN A 269 -4.16 0.90 15.39
#